data_AF-A0A929NXG7-F1
#
_entry.id   AF-A0A929NXG7-F1
#
_cell.length_a   1.000
_cell.length_b   1.000
_cell.length_c   1.000
_cell.angle_alpha   90.00
_cell.angle_beta   90.00
_cell.angle_gamma   90.00
#
_symmetry.space_group_name_H-M   'P 1'
#
loop_
_entity.id
_entity.type
_entity.pdbx_description
1 polymer ?
#
loop_
_entity_poly.entity_id
_entity_poly.type
_entity_poly.pdbx_seq_one_letter_code
_entity_poly.pdbx_strand_id
1 'polypeptide(L)'
;MCNRSLFIEIFRQPNGLTHTLRKMNRYGVLSAYIPEFGKIAGRMQYDLFHVYTVDQHTLFVVRNLRRLFLPKHSNEFPFYSKLSNNIPKPELLYLAGLFHDIAKGRGGDHAKLGEADAINFCKLHDLSDSDARLVGWMTRNHLLMSTTVQRQDISDPDVIKTFAHQIEEPSHLDYLFLLTVADIRATNSKLWTKWKESLLTELYNKTHALLHQGQGYVLNKQLHIQDIQKEARILLNRLTFSKKINELWENLGDEYFLCSSPKDVAKETKAILTHEDTNAPIVLERSAAKGGTEFIMIYTQDKDHLFAETSYFLEQQNLTIIDAYIIPTQGQYTIS
;
A
#
# COMPACT_ATOMS: atom_id res chain seq x y z
N MET A 1 8.82 -4.55 -37.78
CA MET A 1 9.71 -5.07 -36.72
C MET A 1 10.45 -3.94 -35.99
N CYS A 2 11.24 -3.08 -36.65
CA CYS A 2 11.99 -1.99 -36.00
C CYS A 2 11.13 -1.07 -35.08
N ASN A 3 9.97 -0.60 -35.56
CA ASN A 3 9.11 0.33 -34.79
C ASN A 3 8.45 -0.29 -33.54
N ARG A 4 8.36 -1.63 -33.45
CA ARG A 4 7.76 -2.31 -32.27
C ARG A 4 8.76 -2.45 -31.14
N SER A 5 9.96 -2.90 -31.48
CA SER A 5 11.09 -2.90 -30.54
C SER A 5 11.36 -1.49 -30.00
N LEU A 6 11.41 -0.47 -30.88
CA LEU A 6 11.60 0.92 -30.45
C LEU A 6 10.52 1.42 -29.48
N PHE A 7 9.26 1.01 -29.66
CA PHE A 7 8.20 1.41 -28.75
C PHE A 7 8.43 0.85 -27.35
N ILE A 8 8.78 -0.44 -27.23
CA ILE A 8 9.12 -1.05 -25.92
C ILE A 8 10.36 -0.39 -25.32
N GLU A 9 11.37 -0.06 -26.14
CA GLU A 9 12.56 0.63 -25.66
C GLU A 9 12.27 2.02 -25.08
N ILE A 10 11.23 2.72 -25.56
CA ILE A 10 10.76 3.98 -24.93
C ILE A 10 10.35 3.74 -23.47
N PHE A 11 9.64 2.64 -23.19
CA PHE A 11 9.16 2.29 -21.84
C PHE A 11 10.29 1.84 -20.90
N ARG A 12 11.39 1.34 -21.46
CA ARG A 12 12.60 0.95 -20.73
C ARG A 12 13.55 2.12 -20.43
N GLN A 13 13.34 3.28 -21.06
CA GLN A 13 14.23 4.42 -20.83
C GLN A 13 14.22 4.87 -19.37
N PRO A 14 15.40 5.10 -18.76
CA PRO A 14 15.49 5.55 -17.37
C PRO A 14 14.88 6.95 -17.19
N ASN A 15 14.78 7.75 -18.26
CA ASN A 15 14.26 9.11 -18.23
C ASN A 15 13.39 9.40 -19.45
N GLY A 16 12.53 10.41 -19.36
CA GLY A 16 11.84 10.97 -20.52
C GLY A 16 10.53 10.29 -20.95
N LEU A 17 10.20 9.09 -20.45
CA LEU A 17 8.97 8.35 -20.82
C LEU A 17 7.72 9.24 -20.80
N THR A 18 7.46 9.92 -19.69
CA THR A 18 6.28 10.80 -19.53
C THR A 18 6.23 11.91 -20.58
N HIS A 19 7.38 12.52 -20.92
CA HIS A 19 7.45 13.59 -21.91
C HIS A 19 7.19 13.05 -23.31
N THR A 20 7.79 11.90 -23.63
CA THR A 20 7.60 11.20 -24.90
C THR A 20 6.14 10.82 -25.11
N LEU A 21 5.49 10.17 -24.14
CA LEU A 21 4.09 9.78 -24.26
C LEU A 21 3.15 10.99 -24.40
N ARG A 22 3.42 12.10 -23.70
CA ARG A 22 2.65 13.34 -23.85
C ARG A 22 2.78 13.94 -25.25
N LYS A 23 3.98 13.93 -25.84
CA LYS A 23 4.19 14.36 -27.23
C LYS A 23 3.47 13.42 -28.20
N MET A 24 3.62 12.12 -28.01
CA MET A 24 2.96 11.12 -28.86
C MET A 24 1.43 11.26 -28.80
N ASN A 25 0.84 11.54 -27.64
CA ASN A 25 -0.59 11.83 -27.55
C ASN A 25 -0.96 13.13 -28.28
N ARG A 26 -0.24 14.22 -28.00
CA ARG A 26 -0.50 15.54 -28.59
C ARG A 26 -0.46 15.52 -30.13
N TYR A 27 0.46 14.76 -30.71
CA TYR A 27 0.62 14.65 -32.16
C TYR A 27 -0.14 13.46 -32.77
N GLY A 28 -1.02 12.80 -32.00
CA GLY A 28 -1.84 11.68 -32.50
C GLY A 28 -1.09 10.37 -32.76
N VAL A 29 0.20 10.30 -32.44
CA VAL A 29 1.03 9.11 -32.63
C VAL A 29 0.53 7.94 -31.79
N LEU A 30 0.10 8.17 -30.53
CA LEU A 30 -0.47 7.08 -29.71
C LEU A 30 -1.74 6.50 -30.33
N SER A 31 -2.68 7.35 -30.77
CA SER A 31 -3.92 6.92 -31.40
C SER A 31 -3.70 6.20 -32.73
N ALA A 32 -2.69 6.62 -33.51
CA ALA A 32 -2.34 5.97 -34.76
C ALA A 32 -1.61 4.63 -34.54
N TYR A 33 -0.79 4.52 -33.49
CA TYR A 33 -0.02 3.33 -33.17
C TYR A 33 -0.81 2.27 -32.42
N ILE A 34 -1.69 2.71 -31.51
CA ILE A 34 -2.59 1.89 -30.69
C ILE A 34 -4.02 2.33 -31.02
N PRO A 35 -4.69 1.71 -32.00
CA PRO A 35 -6.04 2.09 -32.42
C PRO A 35 -7.06 2.10 -31.25
N GLU A 36 -6.87 1.21 -30.29
CA GLU A 36 -7.61 1.11 -29.03
C GLU A 36 -7.49 2.40 -28.21
N PHE A 37 -6.30 2.99 -28.13
CA PHE A 37 -6.06 4.29 -27.49
C PHE A 37 -6.79 5.41 -28.24
N GLY A 38 -6.83 5.34 -29.57
CA GLY A 38 -7.59 6.28 -30.39
C GLY A 38 -9.09 6.34 -30.06
N LYS A 39 -9.68 5.24 -29.57
CA LYS A 39 -11.11 5.18 -29.17
C LYS A 39 -11.41 5.85 -27.83
N ILE A 40 -10.38 6.05 -26.99
CA ILE A 40 -10.49 6.71 -25.68
C ILE A 40 -9.93 8.14 -25.68
N ALA A 41 -9.20 8.53 -26.72
CA ALA A 41 -8.66 9.88 -26.88
C ALA A 41 -9.78 10.93 -26.88
N GLY A 42 -9.70 11.90 -25.96
CA GLY A 42 -10.69 12.97 -25.82
C GLY A 42 -12.03 12.52 -25.21
N ARG A 43 -12.16 11.26 -24.80
CA ARG A 43 -13.39 10.75 -24.17
C ARG A 43 -13.46 11.20 -22.71
N MET A 44 -14.50 11.94 -22.35
CA MET A 44 -14.77 12.25 -20.95
C MET A 44 -15.34 11.03 -20.21
N GLN A 45 -14.91 10.85 -18.95
CA GLN A 45 -15.57 9.95 -18.01
C GLN A 45 -16.57 10.79 -17.21
N TYR A 46 -17.87 10.60 -17.45
CA TYR A 46 -18.91 11.34 -16.74
C TYR A 46 -19.19 10.69 -15.38
N ASP A 47 -18.28 10.89 -14.43
CA ASP A 47 -18.51 10.59 -13.03
C ASP A 47 -17.95 11.69 -12.11
N LEU A 48 -18.26 11.62 -10.82
CA LEU A 48 -17.91 12.65 -9.84
C LEU A 48 -16.41 12.74 -9.52
N PHE A 49 -15.59 11.85 -10.08
CA PHE A 49 -14.20 11.64 -9.66
C PHE A 49 -13.20 11.95 -10.78
N HIS A 50 -13.59 11.82 -12.04
CA HIS A 50 -12.72 12.05 -13.19
C HIS A 50 -12.87 13.47 -13.76
N VAL A 51 -11.84 14.29 -13.52
CA VAL A 51 -11.73 15.65 -14.08
C VAL A 51 -11.08 15.64 -15.48
N TYR A 52 -10.49 14.51 -15.88
CA TYR A 52 -9.72 14.36 -17.11
C TYR A 52 -10.41 13.41 -18.10
N THR A 53 -10.14 13.60 -19.39
CA THR A 53 -10.46 12.59 -20.41
C THR A 53 -9.68 11.30 -20.13
N VAL A 54 -10.18 10.16 -20.59
CA VAL A 54 -9.57 8.84 -20.33
C VAL A 54 -8.09 8.81 -20.75
N ASP A 55 -7.74 9.39 -21.90
CA ASP A 55 -6.35 9.46 -22.37
C ASP A 55 -5.46 10.32 -21.48
N GLN A 56 -5.95 11.50 -21.05
CA GLN A 56 -5.19 12.38 -20.18
C GLN A 56 -5.00 11.74 -18.79
N HIS A 57 -6.03 11.10 -18.25
CA HIS A 57 -5.96 10.32 -17.02
C HIS A 57 -4.92 9.20 -17.15
N THR A 58 -4.98 8.40 -18.22
CA THR A 58 -4.02 7.32 -18.50
C THR A 58 -2.57 7.81 -18.49
N LEU A 59 -2.29 8.97 -19.12
CA LEU A 59 -0.96 9.56 -19.09
C LEU A 59 -0.52 10.02 -17.69
N PHE A 60 -1.46 10.44 -16.84
CA PHE A 60 -1.17 10.74 -15.44
C PHE A 60 -0.90 9.49 -14.61
N VAL A 61 -1.58 8.37 -14.86
CA VAL A 61 -1.28 7.08 -14.24
C VAL A 61 0.17 6.69 -14.53
N VAL A 62 0.57 6.67 -15.81
CA VAL A 62 1.95 6.33 -16.20
C VAL A 62 2.96 7.31 -15.61
N ARG A 63 2.65 8.62 -15.55
CA ARG A 63 3.50 9.61 -14.87
C ARG A 63 3.68 9.28 -13.39
N ASN A 64 2.59 8.96 -12.69
CA ASN A 64 2.61 8.67 -11.26
C ASN A 64 3.40 7.39 -10.98
N LEU A 65 3.19 6.34 -11.76
CA LEU A 65 4.00 5.12 -11.73
C LEU A 65 5.49 5.44 -11.89
N ARG A 66 5.87 6.21 -12.91
CA ARG A 66 7.28 6.61 -13.11
C ARG A 66 7.89 7.34 -11.92
N ARG A 67 7.12 8.14 -11.19
CA ARG A 67 7.63 8.85 -10.00
C ARG A 67 8.04 7.91 -8.87
N LEU A 68 7.40 6.74 -8.73
CA LEU A 68 7.70 5.78 -7.66
C LEU A 68 9.12 5.23 -7.77
N PHE A 69 9.62 5.08 -9.01
CA PHE A 69 10.95 4.55 -9.33
C PHE A 69 12.07 5.61 -9.38
N LEU A 70 11.77 6.88 -9.08
CA LEU A 70 12.76 7.95 -9.12
C LEU A 70 13.23 8.30 -7.70
N PRO A 71 14.54 8.18 -7.39
CA PRO A 71 15.07 8.42 -6.03
C PRO A 71 14.69 9.77 -5.41
N LYS A 72 14.55 10.81 -6.24
CA LYS A 72 14.14 12.16 -5.79
C LYS A 72 12.74 12.22 -5.17
N HIS A 73 11.90 11.20 -5.38
CA HIS A 73 10.56 11.11 -4.80
C HIS A 73 10.47 10.12 -3.65
N SER A 74 11.56 9.44 -3.27
CA SER A 74 11.55 8.40 -2.23
C SER A 74 11.15 8.92 -0.85
N ASN A 75 11.48 10.17 -0.51
CA ASN A 75 11.10 10.79 0.75
C ASN A 75 9.60 11.12 0.84
N GLU A 76 8.96 11.33 -0.32
CA GLU A 76 7.52 11.57 -0.41
C GLU A 76 6.75 10.27 -0.18
N PHE A 77 7.35 9.11 -0.51
CA PHE A 77 6.70 7.80 -0.51
C PHE A 77 7.63 6.64 -0.09
N PRO A 78 8.10 6.58 1.17
CA PRO A 78 9.12 5.62 1.58
C PRO A 78 8.71 4.16 1.36
N PHE A 79 7.46 3.83 1.68
CA PHE A 79 6.90 2.49 1.51
C PHE A 79 6.80 2.10 0.02
N TYR A 80 6.24 2.97 -0.82
CA TYR A 80 6.03 2.69 -2.25
C TYR A 80 7.35 2.63 -3.02
N SER A 81 8.31 3.49 -2.67
CA SER A 81 9.62 3.47 -3.30
C SER A 81 10.40 2.21 -2.92
N LYS A 82 10.31 1.74 -1.67
CA LYS A 82 10.89 0.45 -1.27
C LYS A 82 10.28 -0.71 -2.07
N LEU A 83 8.95 -0.73 -2.18
CA LEU A 83 8.24 -1.76 -2.95
C LEU A 83 8.60 -1.72 -4.44
N SER A 84 8.69 -0.53 -5.03
CA SER A 84 9.03 -0.36 -6.45
C SER A 84 10.44 -0.89 -6.78
N ASN A 85 11.36 -0.91 -5.82
CA ASN A 85 12.70 -1.50 -6.01
C ASN A 85 12.65 -3.03 -6.17
N ASN A 86 11.57 -3.69 -5.72
CA ASN A 86 11.38 -5.13 -5.88
C ASN A 86 10.80 -5.50 -7.26
N ILE A 87 10.35 -4.52 -8.06
CA ILE A 87 9.77 -4.76 -9.37
C ILE A 87 10.88 -4.96 -10.41
N PRO A 88 11.05 -6.18 -10.97
CA PRO A 88 12.20 -6.49 -11.84
C PRO A 88 12.07 -5.86 -13.23
N LYS A 89 10.83 -5.72 -13.73
CA LYS A 89 10.52 -5.15 -15.05
C LYS A 89 9.50 -4.02 -14.91
N PRO A 90 9.94 -2.79 -14.58
CA PRO A 90 9.04 -1.65 -14.40
C PRO A 90 8.25 -1.29 -15.65
N GLU A 91 8.78 -1.60 -16.86
CA GLU A 91 8.10 -1.34 -18.12
C GLU A 91 6.75 -2.06 -18.23
N LEU A 92 6.60 -3.26 -17.63
CA LEU A 92 5.35 -3.99 -17.64
C LEU A 92 4.27 -3.29 -16.82
N LEU A 93 4.64 -2.71 -15.68
CA LEU A 93 3.75 -1.90 -14.86
C LEU A 93 3.32 -0.63 -15.60
N TYR A 94 4.22 -0.01 -16.37
CA TYR A 94 3.89 1.16 -17.18
C TYR A 94 2.97 0.81 -18.36
N LEU A 95 3.16 -0.35 -18.98
CA LEU A 95 2.25 -0.87 -20.00
C LEU A 95 0.86 -1.16 -19.40
N ALA A 96 0.78 -1.79 -18.23
CA ALA A 96 -0.50 -1.96 -17.54
C ALA A 96 -1.16 -0.61 -17.23
N GLY A 97 -0.39 0.39 -16.77
CA GLY A 97 -0.88 1.75 -16.59
C GLY A 97 -1.40 2.39 -17.88
N LEU A 98 -0.79 2.11 -19.04
CA LEU A 98 -1.28 2.59 -20.34
C LEU A 98 -2.58 1.86 -20.77
N PHE A 99 -2.75 0.60 -20.38
CA PHE A 99 -3.84 -0.26 -20.84
C PHE A 99 -5.03 -0.38 -19.89
N HIS A 100 -4.90 0.00 -18.60
CA HIS A 100 -5.90 -0.27 -17.55
C HIS A 100 -7.33 0.12 -17.95
N ASP A 101 -7.48 1.26 -18.61
CA ASP A 101 -8.77 1.84 -19.05
C ASP A 101 -8.98 1.83 -20.57
N ILE A 102 -8.14 1.14 -21.33
CA ILE A 102 -8.06 1.24 -22.81
C ILE A 102 -9.38 0.86 -23.53
N ALA A 103 -10.21 0.07 -22.87
CA ALA A 103 -11.48 -0.41 -23.41
C ALA A 103 -12.70 0.34 -22.86
N LYS A 104 -12.50 1.44 -22.10
CA LYS A 104 -13.62 2.25 -21.61
C LYS A 104 -14.51 2.74 -22.76
N GLY A 105 -15.82 2.56 -22.57
CA GLY A 105 -16.82 3.03 -23.53
C GLY A 105 -17.09 2.11 -24.71
N ARG A 106 -16.61 0.86 -24.68
CA ARG A 106 -16.91 -0.19 -25.68
C ARG A 106 -18.13 -1.05 -25.34
N GLY A 107 -18.78 -0.80 -24.20
CA GLY A 107 -19.84 -1.66 -23.66
C GLY A 107 -19.26 -2.92 -22.99
N GLY A 108 -20.00 -3.50 -22.04
CA GLY A 108 -19.55 -4.64 -21.25
C GLY A 108 -18.47 -4.31 -20.20
N ASP A 109 -17.78 -5.34 -19.71
CA ASP A 109 -16.70 -5.23 -18.72
C ASP A 109 -15.41 -4.75 -19.40
N HIS A 110 -15.09 -3.46 -19.26
CA HIS A 110 -13.91 -2.84 -19.87
C HIS A 110 -12.60 -3.47 -19.40
N ALA A 111 -12.52 -3.99 -18.17
CA ALA A 111 -11.30 -4.60 -17.69
C ALA A 111 -11.02 -5.94 -18.39
N LYS A 112 -12.07 -6.74 -18.69
CA LYS A 112 -11.94 -7.96 -19.52
C LYS A 112 -11.55 -7.64 -20.97
N LEU A 113 -12.16 -6.61 -21.54
CA LEU A 113 -11.82 -6.20 -22.91
C LEU A 113 -10.39 -5.64 -22.99
N GLY A 114 -9.98 -4.86 -22.00
CA GLY A 114 -8.64 -4.29 -21.89
C GLY A 114 -7.56 -5.37 -21.70
N GLU A 115 -7.85 -6.44 -20.96
CA GLU A 115 -6.96 -7.58 -20.81
C GLU A 115 -6.59 -8.20 -22.16
N ALA A 116 -7.59 -8.45 -23.02
CA ALA A 116 -7.36 -9.01 -24.35
C ALA A 116 -6.54 -8.05 -25.22
N ASP A 117 -6.85 -6.75 -25.21
CA ASP A 117 -6.10 -5.72 -25.93
C ASP A 117 -4.62 -5.67 -25.47
N ALA A 118 -4.39 -5.72 -24.16
CA ALA A 118 -3.07 -5.66 -23.56
C ALA A 118 -2.22 -6.90 -23.90
N ILE A 119 -2.79 -8.10 -23.82
CA ILE A 119 -2.11 -9.35 -24.19
C ILE A 119 -1.74 -9.32 -25.67
N ASN A 120 -2.69 -8.96 -26.54
CA ASN A 120 -2.45 -8.88 -27.98
C ASN A 120 -1.37 -7.86 -28.31
N PHE A 121 -1.40 -6.69 -27.67
CA PHE A 121 -0.35 -5.69 -27.81
C PHE A 121 1.01 -6.26 -27.41
N CYS A 122 1.14 -6.85 -26.22
CA CYS A 122 2.40 -7.39 -25.73
C CYS A 122 2.96 -8.47 -26.67
N LYS A 123 2.11 -9.38 -27.17
CA LYS A 123 2.51 -10.42 -28.13
C LYS A 123 2.97 -9.85 -29.47
N LEU A 124 2.29 -8.83 -29.98
CA LEU A 124 2.70 -8.15 -31.22
C LEU A 124 4.06 -7.46 -31.07
N HIS A 125 4.47 -7.12 -29.85
CA HIS A 125 5.72 -6.44 -29.50
C HIS A 125 6.82 -7.40 -28.98
N ASP A 126 6.66 -8.70 -29.24
CA ASP A 126 7.66 -9.73 -28.93
C ASP A 126 7.99 -9.83 -27.42
N LEU A 127 7.05 -9.43 -26.54
CA LEU A 127 7.15 -9.73 -25.11
C LEU A 127 6.83 -11.21 -24.87
N SER A 128 7.45 -11.79 -23.84
CA SER A 128 7.20 -13.19 -23.47
C SER A 128 5.74 -13.42 -23.11
N ASP A 129 5.25 -14.64 -23.30
CA ASP A 129 3.88 -15.00 -22.91
C ASP A 129 3.61 -14.74 -21.41
N SER A 130 4.63 -14.89 -20.56
CA SER A 130 4.53 -14.57 -19.13
C SER A 130 4.34 -13.07 -18.90
N ASP A 131 5.14 -12.24 -19.55
CA ASP A 131 5.05 -10.78 -19.43
C ASP A 131 3.70 -10.28 -19.99
N ALA A 132 3.25 -10.82 -21.13
CA ALA A 132 1.98 -10.48 -21.73
C ALA A 132 0.79 -10.83 -20.80
N ARG A 133 0.81 -12.02 -20.19
CA ARG A 133 -0.21 -12.43 -19.20
C ARG A 133 -0.18 -11.54 -17.96
N LEU A 134 0.99 -11.15 -17.46
CA LEU A 134 1.09 -10.26 -16.32
C LEU A 134 0.48 -8.87 -16.61
N VAL A 135 0.79 -8.27 -17.76
CA VAL A 135 0.18 -6.98 -18.17
C VAL A 135 -1.34 -7.12 -18.36
N GLY A 136 -1.79 -8.21 -18.99
CA GLY A 136 -3.21 -8.55 -19.12
C GLY A 136 -3.90 -8.68 -17.77
N TRP A 137 -3.31 -9.44 -16.84
CA TRP A 137 -3.82 -9.67 -15.50
C TRP A 137 -3.91 -8.38 -14.69
N MET A 138 -2.88 -7.52 -14.73
CA MET A 138 -2.93 -6.19 -14.10
C MET A 138 -4.07 -5.34 -14.69
N THR A 139 -4.22 -5.35 -16.02
CA THR A 139 -5.29 -4.62 -16.72
C THR A 139 -6.67 -5.16 -16.33
N ARG A 140 -6.81 -6.48 -16.21
CA ARG A 140 -8.05 -7.14 -15.79
C ARG A 140 -8.45 -6.80 -14.37
N ASN A 141 -7.47 -6.72 -13.47
CA ASN A 141 -7.68 -6.63 -12.03
C ASN A 141 -7.44 -5.22 -11.47
N HIS A 142 -7.20 -4.19 -12.30
CA HIS A 142 -6.84 -2.85 -11.83
C HIS A 142 -7.85 -2.22 -10.84
N LEU A 143 -9.13 -2.60 -10.88
CA LEU A 143 -10.16 -2.17 -9.94
C LEU A 143 -10.30 -3.04 -8.70
N LEU A 144 -9.65 -4.21 -8.66
CA LEU A 144 -9.88 -5.22 -7.63
C LEU A 144 -9.53 -4.68 -6.24
N MET A 145 -8.33 -4.10 -6.10
CA MET A 145 -7.87 -3.59 -4.82
C MET A 145 -8.67 -2.37 -4.35
N SER A 146 -8.92 -1.40 -5.23
CA SER A 146 -9.71 -0.23 -4.91
C SER A 146 -11.15 -0.57 -4.56
N THR A 147 -11.77 -1.54 -5.25
CA THR A 147 -13.13 -2.02 -4.95
C THR A 147 -13.19 -2.75 -3.62
N THR A 148 -12.17 -3.56 -3.30
CA THR A 148 -12.10 -4.31 -2.04
C THR A 148 -12.08 -3.36 -0.84
N VAL A 149 -11.15 -2.40 -0.80
CA VAL A 149 -11.07 -1.43 0.31
C VAL A 149 -12.27 -0.49 0.41
N GLN A 150 -13.04 -0.31 -0.68
CA GLN A 150 -14.21 0.58 -0.70
C GLN A 150 -15.52 -0.12 -0.32
N ARG A 151 -15.64 -1.43 -0.53
CA ARG A 151 -16.92 -2.14 -0.45
C ARG A 151 -16.94 -3.30 0.54
N GLN A 152 -15.80 -3.68 1.09
CA GLN A 152 -15.69 -4.83 1.98
C GLN A 152 -14.97 -4.42 3.28
N ASP A 153 -15.20 -5.20 4.33
CA ASP A 153 -14.51 -5.05 5.60
C ASP A 153 -13.14 -5.73 5.54
N ILE A 154 -12.07 -4.95 5.47
CA ILE A 154 -10.69 -5.49 5.42
C ILE A 154 -10.17 -5.95 6.78
N SER A 155 -10.98 -5.80 7.85
CA SER A 155 -10.73 -6.46 9.13
C SER A 155 -11.14 -7.93 9.13
N ASP A 156 -12.08 -8.32 8.27
CA ASP A 156 -12.56 -9.70 8.13
C ASP A 156 -11.50 -10.61 7.49
N PRO A 157 -11.00 -11.66 8.18
CA PRO A 157 -10.04 -12.60 7.63
C PRO A 157 -10.49 -13.30 6.34
N ASP A 158 -11.80 -13.50 6.13
CA ASP A 158 -12.31 -14.20 4.94
C ASP A 158 -12.32 -13.29 3.71
N VAL A 159 -12.49 -11.97 3.89
CA VAL A 159 -12.26 -10.96 2.84
C VAL A 159 -10.79 -10.99 2.41
N ILE A 160 -9.86 -11.00 3.38
CA ILE A 160 -8.41 -11.09 3.10
C ILE A 160 -8.05 -12.37 2.36
N LYS A 161 -8.58 -13.53 2.79
CA LYS A 161 -8.35 -14.81 2.09
C LYS A 161 -8.89 -14.81 0.67
N THR A 162 -10.09 -14.28 0.47
CA THR A 162 -10.72 -14.20 -0.85
C THR A 162 -9.91 -13.31 -1.78
N PHE A 163 -9.47 -12.15 -1.30
CA PHE A 163 -8.61 -11.25 -2.04
C PHE A 163 -7.26 -11.90 -2.37
N ALA A 164 -6.59 -12.51 -1.38
CA ALA A 164 -5.32 -13.22 -1.57
C ALA A 164 -5.44 -14.32 -2.64
N HIS A 165 -6.55 -15.07 -2.65
CA HIS A 165 -6.76 -16.11 -3.64
C HIS A 165 -6.82 -15.56 -5.08
N GLN A 166 -7.38 -14.36 -5.26
CA GLN A 166 -7.44 -13.68 -6.56
C GLN A 166 -6.10 -13.07 -7.00
N ILE A 167 -5.21 -12.76 -6.06
CA ILE A 167 -3.87 -12.24 -6.34
C ILE A 167 -2.92 -13.34 -6.84
N GLU A 168 -3.13 -14.58 -6.39
CA GLU A 168 -2.35 -15.78 -6.73
C GLU A 168 -0.93 -15.77 -6.11
N GLU A 169 -0.10 -14.76 -6.39
CA GLU A 169 1.31 -14.71 -5.96
C GLU A 169 1.73 -13.35 -5.36
N PRO A 170 2.72 -13.30 -4.45
CA PRO A 170 3.19 -12.06 -3.85
C PRO A 170 3.64 -11.00 -4.86
N SER A 171 4.27 -11.40 -5.97
CA SER A 171 4.72 -10.45 -6.99
C SER A 171 3.56 -9.69 -7.65
N HIS A 172 2.42 -10.36 -7.89
CA HIS A 172 1.21 -9.74 -8.41
C HIS A 172 0.63 -8.71 -7.45
N LEU A 173 0.74 -8.94 -6.14
CA LEU A 173 0.32 -7.99 -5.12
C LEU A 173 1.07 -6.66 -5.25
N ASP A 174 2.41 -6.74 -5.39
CA ASP A 174 3.27 -5.56 -5.53
C ASP A 174 2.89 -4.74 -6.76
N TYR A 175 2.72 -5.41 -7.90
CA TYR A 175 2.31 -4.79 -9.16
C TYR A 175 0.94 -4.12 -9.05
N LEU A 176 -0.07 -4.84 -8.54
CA LEU A 176 -1.43 -4.32 -8.46
C LEU A 176 -1.54 -3.16 -7.47
N PHE A 177 -0.83 -3.25 -6.35
CA PHE A 177 -0.78 -2.19 -5.35
C PHE A 177 -0.23 -0.88 -5.93
N LEU A 178 0.94 -0.94 -6.58
CA LEU A 178 1.56 0.24 -7.19
C LEU A 178 0.69 0.84 -8.31
N LEU A 179 0.03 0.00 -9.12
CA LEU A 179 -0.93 0.44 -10.13
C LEU A 179 -2.11 1.17 -9.50
N THR A 180 -2.71 0.58 -8.46
CA THR A 180 -3.87 1.14 -7.74
C THR A 180 -3.55 2.51 -7.12
N VAL A 181 -2.38 2.63 -6.46
CA VAL A 181 -1.92 3.89 -5.88
C VAL A 181 -1.73 4.95 -6.97
N ALA A 182 -1.10 4.59 -8.09
CA ALA A 182 -0.87 5.54 -9.18
C ALA A 182 -2.17 6.00 -9.85
N ASP A 183 -3.13 5.09 -10.01
CA ASP A 183 -4.45 5.32 -10.60
C ASP A 183 -5.31 6.26 -9.74
N ILE A 184 -5.49 5.95 -8.46
CA ILE A 184 -6.26 6.82 -7.54
C ILE A 184 -5.66 8.22 -7.49
N ARG A 185 -4.32 8.35 -7.50
CA ARG A 185 -3.63 9.64 -7.52
C ARG A 185 -3.72 10.38 -8.87
N ALA A 186 -4.11 9.70 -9.95
CA ALA A 186 -4.27 10.28 -11.29
C ALA A 186 -5.69 10.78 -11.57
N THR A 187 -6.66 10.52 -10.68
CA THR A 187 -8.05 11.00 -10.81
C THR A 187 -8.19 12.46 -10.38
N ASN A 188 -8.22 12.73 -9.07
CA ASN A 188 -8.29 14.05 -8.46
C ASN A 188 -7.40 14.07 -7.20
N SER A 189 -6.56 15.10 -7.05
CA SER A 189 -5.63 15.22 -5.91
C SER A 189 -6.31 15.21 -4.54
N LYS A 190 -7.60 15.59 -4.48
CA LYS A 190 -8.39 15.55 -3.24
C LYS A 190 -8.87 14.15 -2.85
N LEU A 191 -8.87 13.19 -3.79
CA LEU A 191 -9.36 11.83 -3.55
C LEU A 191 -8.32 10.93 -2.89
N TRP A 192 -7.02 11.25 -3.02
CA TRP A 192 -5.96 10.57 -2.31
C TRP A 192 -5.84 11.16 -0.90
N THR A 193 -6.25 10.41 0.11
CA THR A 193 -6.19 10.81 1.52
C THR A 193 -5.36 9.81 2.32
N LYS A 194 -4.83 10.25 3.47
CA LYS A 194 -4.10 9.36 4.39
C LYS A 194 -4.92 8.14 4.81
N TRP A 195 -6.24 8.30 4.94
CA TRP A 195 -7.15 7.20 5.25
C TRP A 195 -7.25 6.16 4.12
N LYS A 196 -7.36 6.58 2.85
CA LYS A 196 -7.32 5.61 1.75
C LYS A 196 -5.97 4.91 1.65
N GLU A 197 -4.90 5.66 1.89
CA GLU A 197 -3.55 5.13 1.97
C GLU A 197 -3.42 4.07 3.08
N SER A 198 -3.98 4.29 4.27
CA SER A 198 -3.96 3.29 5.36
C SER A 198 -4.74 2.04 4.99
N LEU A 199 -5.95 2.15 4.44
CA LEU A 199 -6.75 0.98 4.03
C LEU A 199 -6.07 0.13 2.96
N LEU A 200 -5.48 0.76 1.94
CA LEU A 200 -4.74 0.06 0.90
C LEU A 200 -3.50 -0.63 1.48
N THR A 201 -2.77 0.05 2.37
CA THR A 201 -1.55 -0.47 3.00
C THR A 201 -1.88 -1.63 3.95
N GLU A 202 -2.99 -1.55 4.69
CA GLU A 202 -3.46 -2.60 5.58
C GLU A 202 -3.86 -3.86 4.79
N LEU A 203 -4.68 -3.71 3.74
CA LEU A 203 -5.05 -4.81 2.85
C LEU A 203 -3.81 -5.45 2.23
N TYR A 204 -2.86 -4.64 1.75
CA TYR A 204 -1.58 -5.12 1.23
C TYR A 204 -0.83 -5.94 2.29
N ASN A 205 -0.63 -5.42 3.49
CA ASN A 205 0.17 -6.09 4.54
C ASN A 205 -0.48 -7.40 4.99
N LYS A 206 -1.80 -7.42 5.20
CA LYS A 206 -2.56 -8.62 5.57
C LYS A 206 -2.52 -9.69 4.47
N THR A 207 -2.68 -9.28 3.21
CA THR A 207 -2.62 -10.17 2.05
C THR A 207 -1.22 -10.71 1.84
N HIS A 208 -0.20 -9.85 1.90
CA HIS A 208 1.20 -10.22 1.78
C HIS A 208 1.56 -11.24 2.87
N ALA A 209 1.20 -10.98 4.12
CA ALA A 209 1.37 -11.93 5.22
C ALA A 209 0.74 -13.31 4.91
N LEU A 210 -0.49 -13.35 4.39
CA LEU A 210 -1.18 -14.60 4.05
C LEU A 210 -0.55 -15.33 2.86
N LEU A 211 -0.15 -14.63 1.80
CA LEU A 211 0.52 -15.22 0.64
C LEU A 211 1.89 -15.82 1.01
N HIS A 212 2.60 -15.18 1.94
CA HIS A 212 3.84 -15.73 2.51
C HIS A 212 3.59 -16.85 3.54
N GLN A 213 2.38 -17.00 4.08
CA GLN A 213 2.01 -18.16 4.93
C GLN A 213 1.94 -19.47 4.12
N GLY A 214 1.69 -19.41 2.81
CA GLY A 214 1.78 -20.57 1.92
C GLY A 214 3.19 -21.11 1.72
N GLN A 215 4.23 -20.30 2.01
CA GLN A 215 5.65 -20.66 1.96
C GLN A 215 6.45 -19.86 3.02
N GLY A 216 6.45 -20.32 4.29
CA GLY A 216 7.51 -19.95 5.25
C GLY A 216 7.29 -18.75 6.19
N TYR A 217 6.05 -18.34 6.48
CA TYR A 217 5.77 -17.15 7.30
C TYR A 217 6.15 -17.20 8.79
N VAL A 218 6.19 -18.37 9.44
CA VAL A 218 6.58 -18.43 10.88
C VAL A 218 8.01 -17.90 11.06
N LEU A 219 8.88 -18.11 10.07
CA LEU A 219 10.25 -17.61 10.11
C LEU A 219 10.33 -16.09 9.88
N ASN A 220 9.51 -15.53 8.98
CA ASN A 220 9.54 -14.09 8.64
C ASN A 220 8.92 -13.20 9.73
N LYS A 221 7.83 -13.65 10.38
CA LYS A 221 7.29 -13.00 11.58
C LYS A 221 8.34 -12.90 12.67
N GLN A 222 8.98 -14.03 13.00
CA GLN A 222 9.97 -14.07 14.06
C GLN A 222 11.18 -13.20 13.71
N LEU A 223 11.62 -13.20 12.45
CA LEU A 223 12.72 -12.34 11.99
C LEU A 223 12.35 -10.86 12.07
N HIS A 224 11.14 -10.47 11.68
CA HIS A 224 10.68 -9.09 11.77
C HIS A 224 10.57 -8.61 13.23
N ILE A 225 9.99 -9.43 14.10
CA ILE A 225 9.93 -9.17 15.54
C ILE A 225 11.35 -9.07 16.12
N GLN A 226 12.25 -9.98 15.74
CA GLN A 226 13.66 -9.94 16.14
C GLN A 226 14.36 -8.66 15.67
N ASP A 227 14.08 -8.18 14.45
CA ASP A 227 14.65 -6.93 13.92
C ASP A 227 14.13 -5.71 14.70
N ILE A 228 12.82 -5.64 14.98
CA ILE A 228 12.23 -4.58 15.80
C ILE A 228 12.84 -4.59 17.21
N GLN A 229 12.90 -5.75 17.83
CA GLN A 229 13.51 -5.96 19.14
C GLN A 229 15.00 -5.56 19.15
N LYS A 230 15.75 -5.91 18.11
CA LYS A 230 17.16 -5.58 17.97
C LYS A 230 17.37 -4.07 17.82
N GLU A 231 16.61 -3.40 16.97
CA GLU A 231 16.69 -1.96 16.79
C GLU A 231 16.24 -1.19 18.03
N ALA A 232 15.15 -1.62 18.68
CA ALA A 232 14.69 -1.02 19.92
C ALA A 232 15.72 -1.17 21.06
N ARG A 233 16.41 -2.31 21.15
CA ARG A 233 17.53 -2.51 22.10
C ARG A 233 18.69 -1.54 21.84
N ILE A 234 18.99 -1.22 20.59
CA ILE A 234 20.02 -0.24 20.26
C ILE A 234 19.62 1.14 20.78
N LEU A 235 18.34 1.51 20.64
CA LEU A 235 17.79 2.79 21.10
C LEU A 235 17.68 2.89 22.64
N LEU A 236 17.51 1.77 23.34
CA LEU A 236 17.36 1.72 24.81
C LEU A 236 18.68 1.91 25.61
N ASN A 237 19.84 1.93 24.94
CA ASN A 237 21.20 1.95 25.53
C ASN A 237 21.52 0.74 26.46
N ARG A 238 22.77 0.28 26.39
CA ARG A 238 23.12 -1.16 26.44
C ARG A 238 23.13 -1.93 27.79
N LEU A 239 22.87 -1.36 28.98
CA LEU A 239 23.25 -2.10 30.22
C LEU A 239 22.30 -2.12 31.42
N THR A 240 21.35 -1.20 31.59
CA THR A 240 20.64 -1.06 32.89
C THR A 240 19.40 -1.94 33.08
N PHE A 241 18.75 -2.40 32.02
CA PHE A 241 17.43 -3.06 32.12
C PHE A 241 17.28 -4.39 31.35
N SER A 242 18.38 -5.01 30.88
CA SER A 242 18.32 -6.16 29.96
C SER A 242 17.34 -7.27 30.37
N LYS A 243 17.34 -7.68 31.65
CA LYS A 243 16.43 -8.72 32.16
C LYS A 243 14.97 -8.25 32.18
N LYS A 244 14.70 -7.06 32.73
CA LYS A 244 13.35 -6.48 32.80
C LYS A 244 12.74 -6.18 31.42
N ILE A 245 13.59 -5.82 30.44
CA ILE A 245 13.16 -5.64 29.05
C ILE A 245 12.64 -6.95 28.48
N ASN A 246 13.35 -8.06 28.69
CA ASN A 246 12.91 -9.36 28.18
C ASN A 246 11.59 -9.79 28.81
N GLU A 247 11.47 -9.68 30.13
CA GLU A 247 10.23 -10.03 30.87
C GLU A 247 9.04 -9.18 30.39
N LEU A 248 9.24 -7.87 30.19
CA LEU A 248 8.20 -7.00 29.65
C LEU A 248 7.82 -7.39 28.21
N TRP A 249 8.80 -7.64 27.35
CA TRP A 249 8.58 -7.98 25.94
C TRP A 249 7.90 -9.33 25.75
N GLU A 250 8.23 -10.31 26.58
CA GLU A 250 7.51 -11.59 26.63
C GLU A 250 6.05 -11.38 27.05
N ASN A 251 5.80 -10.54 28.05
CA ASN A 251 4.46 -10.24 28.53
C ASN A 251 3.60 -9.48 27.49
N LEU A 252 4.19 -8.49 26.80
CA LEU A 252 3.52 -7.74 25.73
C LEU A 252 3.15 -8.61 24.50
N GLY A 253 3.90 -9.69 24.27
CA GLY A 253 3.64 -10.64 23.21
C GLY A 253 3.98 -10.13 21.80
N ASP A 254 3.87 -11.04 20.82
CA ASP A 254 4.28 -10.80 19.43
C ASP A 254 3.44 -9.73 18.72
N GLU A 255 2.14 -9.64 19.04
CA GLU A 255 1.19 -8.71 18.40
C GLU A 255 1.57 -7.25 18.65
N TYR A 256 2.13 -6.94 19.82
CA TYR A 256 2.64 -5.62 20.16
C TYR A 256 3.76 -5.17 19.21
N PHE A 257 4.69 -6.07 18.88
CA PHE A 257 5.80 -5.75 17.98
C PHE A 257 5.34 -5.57 16.54
N LEU A 258 4.33 -6.32 16.10
CA LEU A 258 3.80 -6.21 14.74
C LEU A 258 3.12 -4.86 14.46
N CYS A 259 2.66 -4.16 15.50
CA CYS A 259 1.97 -2.87 15.40
C CYS A 259 2.84 -1.67 15.82
N SER A 260 4.12 -1.88 16.14
CA SER A 260 4.97 -0.85 16.75
C SER A 260 6.27 -0.63 15.99
N SER A 261 6.73 0.62 15.90
CA SER A 261 8.06 0.92 15.37
C SER A 261 9.15 0.69 16.43
N PRO A 262 10.42 0.44 16.04
CA PRO A 262 11.52 0.30 17.01
C PRO A 262 11.69 1.50 17.96
N LYS A 263 11.36 2.71 17.48
CA LYS A 263 11.41 3.94 18.28
C LYS A 263 10.30 3.99 19.32
N ASP A 264 9.09 3.59 18.94
CA ASP A 264 7.95 3.54 19.84
C ASP A 264 8.19 2.46 20.91
N VAL A 265 8.61 1.26 20.49
CA VAL A 265 8.98 0.18 21.41
C VAL A 265 10.03 0.65 22.42
N ALA A 266 11.06 1.37 22.00
CA ALA A 266 12.07 1.90 22.91
C ALA A 266 11.52 2.97 23.87
N LYS A 267 10.71 3.90 23.37
CA LYS A 267 10.09 4.96 24.18
C LYS A 267 9.15 4.37 25.25
N GLU A 268 8.32 3.42 24.84
CA GLU A 268 7.31 2.77 25.66
C GLU A 268 7.94 1.85 26.70
N THR A 269 8.90 1.04 26.28
CA THR A 269 9.70 0.20 27.19
C THR A 269 10.37 1.06 28.26
N LYS A 270 10.95 2.20 27.89
CA LYS A 270 11.56 3.10 28.86
C LYS A 270 10.53 3.65 29.84
N ALA A 271 9.39 4.15 29.35
CA ALA A 271 8.34 4.71 30.20
C ALA A 271 7.81 3.67 31.19
N ILE A 272 7.48 2.46 30.72
CA ILE A 272 6.96 1.36 31.55
C ILE A 272 7.98 0.96 32.62
N LEU A 273 9.25 0.82 32.27
CA LEU A 273 10.28 0.37 33.23
C LEU A 273 10.72 1.43 34.23
N THR A 274 10.47 2.72 33.96
CA THR A 274 10.76 3.82 34.88
C THR A 274 9.54 4.28 35.68
N HIS A 275 8.37 3.67 35.45
CA HIS A 275 7.15 4.03 36.15
C HIS A 275 7.14 3.43 37.57
N GLU A 276 7.02 4.27 38.59
CA GLU A 276 7.11 3.85 40.00
C GLU A 276 5.74 3.46 40.60
N ASP A 277 4.64 3.99 40.06
CA ASP A 277 3.28 3.73 40.55
C ASP A 277 2.57 2.69 39.70
N THR A 278 2.56 1.45 40.15
CA THR A 278 1.96 0.32 39.43
C THR A 278 0.44 0.42 39.26
N ASN A 279 -0.25 1.30 40.00
CA ASN A 279 -1.71 1.46 39.95
C ASN A 279 -2.15 2.62 39.03
N ALA A 280 -1.23 3.50 38.62
CA ALA A 280 -1.53 4.61 37.72
C ALA A 280 -1.31 4.21 36.26
N PRO A 281 -2.23 4.56 35.33
CA PRO A 281 -2.04 4.30 33.91
C PRO A 281 -0.87 5.13 33.35
N ILE A 282 -0.13 4.54 32.42
CA ILE A 282 0.86 5.27 31.63
C ILE A 282 0.17 5.69 30.33
N VAL A 283 0.18 6.98 30.04
CA VAL A 283 -0.37 7.54 28.81
C VAL A 283 0.75 8.24 28.05
N LEU A 284 1.08 7.75 26.86
CA LEU A 284 2.09 8.35 26.01
C LEU A 284 1.49 8.79 24.69
N GLU A 285 1.74 10.05 24.34
CA GLU A 285 1.48 10.54 23.00
C GLU A 285 2.61 10.07 22.06
N ARG A 286 2.26 9.43 20.93
CA ARG A 286 3.13 9.34 19.75
C ARG A 286 2.74 10.49 18.81
N SER A 287 3.47 11.60 18.87
CA SER A 287 3.25 12.70 17.94
C SER A 287 3.68 12.27 16.54
N ALA A 288 2.73 12.20 15.61
CA ALA A 288 3.06 12.38 14.20
C ALA A 288 3.51 13.83 14.00
N ALA A 289 4.30 14.10 12.95
CA ALA A 289 4.75 15.46 12.63
C ALA A 289 3.60 16.50 12.72
N LYS A 290 3.92 17.73 13.17
CA LYS A 290 2.95 18.81 13.49
C LYS A 290 1.75 18.85 12.54
N GLY A 291 0.54 18.67 13.10
CA GLY A 291 -0.75 18.80 12.39
C GLY A 291 -1.37 17.49 11.89
N GLY A 292 -1.02 16.33 12.46
CA GLY A 292 -1.59 15.02 12.12
C GLY A 292 -2.31 14.32 13.29
N THR A 293 -2.84 13.13 13.03
CA THR A 293 -3.41 12.23 14.06
C THR A 293 -2.38 11.96 15.15
N GLU A 294 -2.75 12.21 16.40
CA GLU A 294 -1.97 11.85 17.58
C GLU A 294 -2.32 10.41 17.95
N PHE A 295 -1.31 9.58 18.16
CA PHE A 295 -1.53 8.24 18.73
C PHE A 295 -1.38 8.36 20.24
N ILE A 296 -2.31 7.77 20.97
CA ILE A 296 -2.22 7.67 22.43
C ILE A 296 -2.00 6.20 22.73
N MET A 297 -0.86 5.89 23.35
CA MET A 297 -0.63 4.58 23.97
C MET A 297 -1.07 4.67 25.42
N ILE A 298 -1.90 3.73 25.84
CA ILE A 298 -2.32 3.56 27.23
C ILE A 298 -1.84 2.20 27.71
N TYR A 299 -1.04 2.18 28.76
CA TYR A 299 -0.65 0.95 29.46
C TYR A 299 -1.20 1.01 30.89
N THR A 300 -2.11 0.08 31.21
CA THR A 300 -2.80 0.09 32.51
C THR A 300 -3.22 -1.30 32.93
N GLN A 301 -3.59 -1.47 34.20
CA GLN A 301 -4.10 -2.73 34.70
C GLN A 301 -5.44 -3.04 34.01
N ASP A 302 -5.60 -4.28 33.56
CA ASP A 302 -6.80 -4.73 32.88
C ASP A 302 -8.02 -4.62 33.80
N LYS A 303 -9.10 -4.07 33.26
CA LYS A 303 -10.34 -3.79 33.99
C LYS A 303 -11.53 -3.92 33.04
N ASP A 304 -12.65 -4.36 33.60
CA ASP A 304 -13.91 -4.39 32.86
C ASP A 304 -14.21 -3.01 32.28
N HIS A 305 -14.61 -2.98 31.01
CA HIS A 305 -15.02 -1.77 30.28
C HIS A 305 -13.94 -0.70 30.04
N LEU A 306 -12.65 -1.00 30.26
CA LEU A 306 -11.54 -0.06 30.09
C LEU A 306 -11.57 0.72 28.76
N PHE A 307 -11.83 0.03 27.65
CA PHE A 307 -11.91 0.66 26.33
C PHE A 307 -13.12 1.61 26.20
N ALA A 308 -14.27 1.22 26.76
CA ALA A 308 -15.47 2.04 26.75
C ALA A 308 -15.28 3.32 27.58
N GLU A 309 -14.66 3.20 28.77
CA GLU A 309 -14.34 4.34 29.63
C GLU A 309 -13.35 5.31 28.97
N THR A 310 -12.32 4.76 28.34
CA THR A 310 -11.31 5.54 27.62
C THR A 310 -11.93 6.26 26.41
N SER A 311 -12.77 5.56 25.65
CA SER A 311 -13.48 6.13 24.51
C SER A 311 -14.40 7.26 24.92
N TYR A 312 -15.17 7.04 25.99
CA TYR A 312 -16.04 8.04 26.58
C TYR A 312 -15.28 9.27 27.07
N PHE A 313 -14.13 9.08 27.74
CA PHE A 313 -13.29 10.18 28.19
C PHE A 313 -12.76 11.01 27.00
N LEU A 314 -12.25 10.35 25.95
CA LEU A 314 -11.74 11.03 24.76
C LEU A 314 -12.85 11.80 24.03
N GLU A 315 -14.06 11.22 23.95
CA GLU A 315 -15.24 11.90 23.41
C GLU A 315 -15.60 13.17 24.21
N GLN A 316 -15.57 13.11 25.54
CA GLN A 316 -15.78 14.28 26.40
C GLN A 316 -14.75 15.40 26.18
N GLN A 317 -13.54 15.06 25.72
CA GLN A 317 -12.49 16.03 25.37
C GLN A 317 -12.60 16.54 23.92
N ASN A 318 -13.67 16.21 23.20
CA ASN A 318 -13.85 16.48 21.77
C ASN A 318 -12.76 15.85 20.88
N LEU A 319 -12.18 14.72 21.32
CA LEU A 319 -11.26 13.93 20.53
C LEU A 319 -12.02 12.82 19.81
N THR A 320 -11.68 12.56 18.55
CA THR A 320 -12.26 11.46 17.75
C THR A 320 -11.26 10.32 17.69
N ILE A 321 -11.68 9.12 18.10
CA ILE A 321 -10.90 7.89 17.91
C ILE A 321 -11.06 7.47 16.45
N ILE A 322 -9.94 7.44 15.73
CA ILE A 322 -9.90 7.02 14.33
C ILE A 322 -9.68 5.50 14.22
N ASP A 323 -8.88 4.94 15.13
CA ASP A 323 -8.51 3.54 15.19
C ASP A 323 -8.04 3.20 16.62
N ALA A 324 -8.13 1.93 17.04
CA ALA A 324 -7.68 1.48 18.36
C ALA A 324 -7.25 0.01 18.32
N TYR A 325 -6.08 -0.30 18.89
CA TYR A 325 -5.54 -1.66 18.95
C TYR A 325 -5.43 -2.09 20.41
N ILE A 326 -6.33 -2.94 20.88
CA ILE A 326 -6.26 -3.45 22.25
C ILE A 326 -5.46 -4.75 22.24
N ILE A 327 -4.29 -4.74 22.86
CA ILE A 327 -3.43 -5.91 22.98
C ILE A 327 -3.46 -6.36 24.44
N PRO A 328 -4.20 -7.44 24.76
CA PRO A 328 -4.15 -8.02 26.09
C PRO A 328 -2.73 -8.56 26.30
N THR A 329 -2.05 -8.10 27.35
CA THR A 329 -0.76 -8.68 27.72
C THR A 329 -0.98 -10.05 28.36
N GLN A 330 0.05 -10.88 28.45
CA GLN A 330 -0.03 -12.18 29.12
C GLN A 330 -0.19 -12.06 30.65
N GLY A 331 -0.21 -10.84 31.20
CA GLY A 331 -0.38 -10.53 32.62
C GLY A 331 -1.63 -9.71 32.92
N GLN A 332 -1.65 -9.03 34.07
CA GLN A 332 -2.78 -8.21 34.53
C GLN A 332 -2.86 -6.82 33.87
N TYR A 333 -2.13 -6.58 32.78
CA TYR A 333 -2.05 -5.27 32.13
C TYR A 333 -2.55 -5.37 30.69
N THR A 334 -3.01 -4.24 30.15
CA THR A 334 -3.42 -4.10 28.76
C THR A 334 -2.67 -2.90 28.18
N ILE A 335 -2.20 -3.05 26.93
CA ILE A 335 -1.67 -1.94 26.14
C ILE A 335 -2.63 -1.66 24.99
N SER A 336 -3.05 -0.39 24.86
CA SER A 336 -4.03 0.04 23.85
C SER A 336 -3.63 1.31 23.12
#